data_AF-A0A5C6Y7T1-F1
#
_entry.id   AF-A0A5C6Y7T1-F1
#
_cell.length_a   1.000
_cell.length_b   1.000
_cell.length_c   1.000
_cell.angle_alpha   90.00
_cell.angle_beta   90.00
_cell.angle_gamma   90.00
#
_symmetry.space_group_name_H-M   'P 1'
#
loop_
_entity.id
_entity.type
_entity.pdbx_description
1 polymer ?
#
loop_
_entity_poly.entity_id
_entity_poly.type
_entity_poly.pdbx_seq_one_letter_code
_entity_poly.pdbx_strand_id
1 'polypeptide(L)' 'MNTTYLNTKSKGITKTVAEFSKKDDQSNKQFSEFIKEQMVAHKKEGMDVFKSPRPGDDRNKF' A
#
# COMPACT_ATOMS: atom_id res chain seq x y z
N MET A 1 -6.06 7.76 -12.65
CA MET A 1 -5.03 7.90 -11.59
C MET A 1 -5.02 6.61 -10.77
N ASN A 2 -3.86 5.97 -10.58
CA ASN A 2 -3.75 4.74 -9.79
C ASN A 2 -3.09 5.06 -8.45
N THR A 3 -3.80 4.84 -7.35
CA THR A 3 -3.32 5.16 -6.00
C THR A 3 -3.27 3.86 -5.18
N THR A 4 -2.15 3.62 -4.51
CA THR A 4 -1.93 2.46 -3.65
C THR A 4 -1.68 2.92 -2.22
N TYR A 5 -2.37 2.28 -1.28
CA TYR A 5 -2.21 2.52 0.14
C TYR A 5 -1.39 1.41 0.77
N LEU A 6 -0.31 1.78 1.47
CA LEU A 6 0.40 0.86 2.35
C LEU A 6 -0.11 1.08 3.77
N ASN A 7 -0.74 0.03 4.30
CA ASN A 7 -1.14 0.03 5.70
C ASN A 7 -0.19 -0.84 6.51
N THR A 8 -0.07 -0.48 7.78
CA THR A 8 0.58 -1.28 8.79
C THR A 8 -0.45 -1.79 9.77
N LYS A 9 -0.26 -3.02 10.28
CA LYS A 9 -1.11 -3.58 11.33
C LYS A 9 -0.29 -3.75 12.58
N SER A 10 -0.75 -3.12 13.65
CA SER A 10 -0.19 -3.33 14.98
C SER A 10 -1.35 -3.51 15.96
N LYS A 11 -1.29 -4.58 16.77
CA LYS A 11 -2.28 -4.90 17.82
C LYS A 11 -3.75 -4.87 17.35
N GLY A 12 -4.02 -5.35 16.14
CA GLY A 12 -5.39 -5.41 15.57
C GLY A 12 -5.90 -4.12 14.95
N ILE A 13 -5.13 -3.02 15.02
CA ILE A 13 -5.48 -1.74 14.39
C ILE A 13 -4.67 -1.61 13.10
N THR A 14 -5.38 -1.45 11.99
CA THR A 14 -4.79 -1.11 10.69
C THR A 14 -4.63 0.41 10.61
N LYS A 15 -3.42 0.90 10.35
CA LYS A 15 -3.15 2.31 10.10
C LYS A 15 -2.55 2.50 8.72
N THR A 16 -3.06 3.44 7.94
CA THR A 16 -2.40 3.87 6.70
C THR A 16 -1.12 4.61 7.05
N VAL A 17 -0.01 4.11 6.51
CA VAL A 17 1.32 4.68 6.75
C VAL A 17 1.78 5.48 5.55
N ALA A 18 1.38 5.10 4.34
CA ALA A 18 1.73 5.84 3.14
C ALA A 18 0.67 5.70 2.03
N GLU A 19 0.42 6.81 1.34
CA GLU A 19 -0.35 6.88 0.11
C GLU A 19 0.60 7.14 -1.06
N PHE A 20 0.57 6.27 -2.05
CA PHE A 20 1.38 6.40 -3.25
C PHE A 20 0.48 6.56 -4.46
N SER A 21 0.64 7.67 -5.16
CA SER A 21 -0.06 7.91 -6.42
C SER A 21 0.91 7.69 -7.58
N LYS A 22 0.44 6.94 -8.58
CA LYS A 22 1.15 6.71 -9.83
C LYS A 22 1.30 8.05 -10.57
N LYS A 23 2.54 8.38 -10.96
CA LYS A 23 2.82 9.54 -11.81
C LYS A 23 2.37 9.29 -13.26
N ASP A 24 2.03 10.35 -13.99
CA ASP A 24 1.49 10.24 -15.35
C ASP A 24 2.47 9.58 -16.34
N ASP A 25 3.77 9.84 -16.20
CA ASP A 25 4.82 9.24 -17.04
C ASP A 25 5.30 7.85 -16.57
N GLN A 26 4.72 7.31 -15.51
CA GLN A 26 5.14 6.02 -14.95
C GLN A 26 4.37 4.88 -15.61
N SER A 27 5.03 3.77 -15.96
CA SER A 27 4.32 2.56 -16.37
C SER A 27 3.70 1.84 -15.16
N ASN A 28 2.66 1.03 -15.38
CA ASN A 28 2.07 0.21 -14.30
C ASN A 28 3.09 -0.77 -13.70
N LYS A 29 4.04 -1.26 -14.51
CA LYS A 29 5.10 -2.16 -14.06
C LYS A 29 6.06 -1.45 -13.12
N GLN A 30 6.56 -0.27 -13.52
CA GLN A 30 7.42 0.56 -12.67
C GLN A 30 6.72 0.97 -11.37
N PHE A 31 5.43 1.27 -11.43
CA PHE A 31 4.66 1.60 -10.23
C PHE A 31 4.55 0.39 -9.28
N SER A 32 4.30 -0.81 -9.82
CA SER A 32 4.24 -2.03 -9.02
C SER A 32 5.59 -2.39 -8.36
N GLU A 33 6.68 -2.23 -9.10
CA GLU A 33 8.05 -2.42 -8.60
C GLU A 33 8.38 -1.42 -7.48
N PHE A 34 8.09 -0.15 -7.69
CA PHE A 34 8.24 0.90 -6.68
C PHE A 34 7.47 0.55 -5.38
N ILE A 35 6.21 0.14 -5.47
CA ILE A 35 5.45 -0.25 -4.27
C ILE A 35 6.09 -1.46 -3.56
N LYS A 36 6.61 -2.44 -4.31
CA LYS A 36 7.29 -3.60 -3.70
C LYS A 36 8.54 -3.18 -2.93
N GLU A 37 9.33 -2.25 -3.47
CA GLU A 37 10.50 -1.71 -2.78
C GLU A 37 10.11 -1.00 -1.48
N GLN A 38 9.07 -0.16 -1.51
CA GLN A 38 8.55 0.51 -0.32
C GLN A 38 8.08 -0.49 0.75
N MET A 39 7.38 -1.56 0.34
CA MET A 39 6.97 -2.63 1.27
C MET A 39 8.17 -3.33 1.92
N VAL A 40 9.22 -3.64 1.14
CA VAL A 40 10.43 -4.29 1.68
C VAL A 40 11.17 -3.37 2.64
N ALA A 41 11.25 -2.07 2.34
CA ALA A 41 11.88 -1.07 3.21
C ALA A 41 11.17 -1.00 4.57
N HIS A 42 9.85 -0.81 4.59
CA HIS A 42 9.08 -0.74 5.84
C HIS A 42 9.05 -2.07 6.60
N LYS A 43 9.12 -3.21 5.90
CA LYS A 43 9.27 -4.52 6.55
C LYS A 43 10.60 -4.65 7.28
N LYS A 44 11.69 -4.10 6.72
CA LYS A 44 13.01 -4.05 7.39
C LYS A 44 12.99 -3.14 8.62
N GLU A 45 12.16 -2.10 8.63
CA GLU A 45 11.93 -1.24 9.80
C GLU A 45 11.10 -1.93 10.90
N GLY A 46 10.72 -3.20 10.73
CA GLY A 46 9.94 -3.97 11.70
C GLY A 46 8.43 -3.71 11.64
N MET A 47 7.94 -3.07 10.58
CA MET A 47 6.51 -2.86 10.38
C MET A 47 5.90 -3.97 9.51
N ASP A 48 4.79 -4.56 9.96
CA ASP A 48 4.02 -5.49 9.13
C ASP A 48 3.19 -4.69 8.11
N VAL A 49 3.64 -4.70 6.86
CA VAL A 49 3.11 -3.84 5.78
C VAL A 49 2.40 -4.68 4.74
N PHE A 50 1.16 -4.33 4.43
CA PHE A 50 0.37 -4.96 3.39
C PHE A 50 -0.28 -3.91 2.50
N LYS A 51 -0.40 -4.26 1.22
CA LYS A 51 -1.24 -3.49 0.28
C LYS A 51 -2.66 -3.62 0.80
N SER A 52 -3.21 -2.51 1.27
CA SER A 52 -4.61 -2.51 1.64
C SER A 52 -5.45 -2.12 0.45
N PRO A 53 -6.63 -2.74 0.31
CA PRO A 53 -7.60 -2.25 -0.63
C PRO A 53 -8.01 -0.83 -0.19
N ARG A 54 -8.52 -0.02 -1.12
CA ARG A 54 -8.74 1.42 -0.87
C ARG A 54 -9.62 1.58 0.39
N PRO A 55 -9.46 2.62 1.22
CA PRO A 55 -10.41 2.91 2.29
C PRO A 55 -11.83 2.96 1.70
N GLY A 56 -12.66 1.95 1.98
CA GLY A 56 -13.98 1.74 1.36
C GLY A 56 -14.16 0.48 0.51
N ASP A 57 -13.10 -0.25 0.14
CA ASP A 57 -13.17 -1.58 -0.50
C ASP A 57 -13.52 -2.71 0.51
N ASP A 58 -13.54 -2.42 1.82
CA ASP A 58 -14.18 -3.28 2.84
C ASP A 58 -15.72 -3.32 2.70
N ARG A 59 -16.28 -2.71 1.64
CA ARG A 59 -17.70 -2.83 1.32
C ARG A 59 -17.92 -4.03 0.40
N ASN A 60 -18.35 -5.12 1.02
CA ASN A 60 -19.11 -6.23 0.43
C ASN A 60 -18.34 -7.24 -0.43
N LYS A 61 -17.83 -8.29 0.22
CA LYS A 61 -18.16 -9.65 -0.26
C LYS A 61 -19.44 -10.09 0.46
N PHE A 62 -20.59 -9.90 -0.19
CA PHE A 62 -21.76 -10.75 0.06
C PHE A 62 -21.55 -12.07 -0.67
#